data_AF-A0A7Y2HX63-F1
#
_entry.id   AF-A0A7Y2HX63-F1
#
_cell.length_a   1.000
_cell.length_b   1.000
_cell.length_c   1.000
_cell.angle_alpha   90.00
_cell.angle_beta   90.00
_cell.angle_gamma   90.00
#
_symmetry.space_group_name_H-M   'P 1'
#
loop_
_entity.id
_entity.type
_entity.pdbx_description
1 polymer ?
#
loop_
_entity_poly.entity_id
_entity_poly.type
_entity_poly.pdbx_seq_one_letter_code
_entity_poly.pdbx_strand_id
1 'polypeptide(L)'
;MRTIAIVNQKGGCGKTTTAINLAAEYARRGLRTLLVDVDPQSHCAAGLGVPEHRIEYSVGDAMLADLSVPFERTTLVWEVARNLDLAPSTMRLARMEAPGGGLHELPDRDRRLETLLGHLAPAYDRCLIDCPPTIGLLTFNALRAAREAIIPVETGYFALRGAEKQWETIQRVIGRINRPIACHILPTLYDPQSELAQDILAALRRQFAGQILPIVIRDRPELRTAVSLGQAVLEHAPDSDGAADYAHLADWLMDHQLKPMLEIEIVRDPEGAERPAANPPLARSTIEAATAADAEPDDLDGTRAGELAHRLRQLTLGATATASAAAATPSVSAAMPLAVAPRREAVAGRAAVRESPTHVYGVRQTSRGVLFVQPNDGSHRIAVAGDFNHWTPLPLEHQPDLGVSQVIVKMSPGSHQYRLVIDGRWTADPYNDRRALNPHGEANSVLDVPVSQALS
;
A
#
# COMPACT_ATOMS: atom_id res chain seq x y z
N MET A 1 -6.15 -23.29 19.08
CA MET A 1 -6.12 -22.01 18.36
C MET A 1 -6.26 -22.20 16.84
N ARG A 2 -7.26 -21.57 16.22
CA ARG A 2 -7.36 -21.34 14.75
C ARG A 2 -6.93 -19.89 14.49
N THR A 3 -6.01 -19.65 13.55
CA THR A 3 -5.34 -18.34 13.37
C THR A 3 -5.59 -17.76 11.99
N ILE A 4 -6.17 -16.55 11.94
CA ILE A 4 -6.51 -15.81 10.72
C ILE A 4 -5.77 -14.46 10.72
N ALA A 5 -5.06 -14.14 9.64
CA ALA A 5 -4.44 -12.82 9.44
C ALA A 5 -5.39 -11.87 8.69
N ILE A 6 -5.48 -10.61 9.11
CA ILE A 6 -6.25 -9.56 8.43
C ILE A 6 -5.27 -8.65 7.69
N VAL A 7 -5.17 -8.79 6.36
CA VAL A 7 -4.02 -8.29 5.59
C VAL A 7 -4.43 -7.53 4.33
N ASN A 8 -3.91 -6.32 4.17
CA ASN A 8 -4.01 -5.51 2.95
C ASN A 8 -2.99 -4.35 3.01
N GLN A 9 -2.26 -4.13 1.92
CA GLN A 9 -1.36 -2.98 1.72
C GLN A 9 -2.09 -1.62 1.79
N LYS A 10 -3.39 -1.56 1.50
CA LYS A 10 -4.15 -0.30 1.59
C LYS A 10 -4.41 0.08 3.05
N GLY A 11 -4.04 1.32 3.43
CA GLY A 11 -4.53 1.96 4.65
C GLY A 11 -6.00 2.35 4.52
N GLY A 12 -6.77 2.27 5.61
CA GLY A 12 -8.18 2.67 5.65
C GLY A 12 -9.22 1.63 5.16
N CYS A 13 -8.82 0.51 4.56
CA CYS A 13 -9.74 -0.53 4.06
C CYS A 13 -10.47 -1.36 5.15
N GLY A 14 -10.35 -1.00 6.43
CA GLY A 14 -11.06 -1.64 7.54
C GLY A 14 -10.36 -2.85 8.18
N LYS A 15 -9.03 -2.99 8.09
CA LYS A 15 -8.27 -4.10 8.72
C LYS A 15 -8.49 -4.19 10.24
N THR A 16 -8.05 -3.19 10.98
CA THR A 16 -8.23 -3.10 12.44
C THR A 16 -9.69 -3.20 12.84
N THR A 17 -10.60 -2.55 12.10
CA THR A 17 -12.05 -2.64 12.32
C THR A 17 -12.56 -4.07 12.15
N THR A 18 -12.05 -4.82 11.18
CA THR A 18 -12.38 -6.25 11.00
C THR A 18 -11.80 -7.08 12.14
N ALA A 19 -10.53 -6.85 12.50
CA ALA A 19 -9.83 -7.60 13.53
C ALA A 19 -10.46 -7.43 14.93
N ILE A 20 -10.78 -6.19 15.33
CA ILE A 20 -11.47 -5.89 16.59
C ILE A 20 -12.85 -6.57 16.64
N ASN A 21 -13.70 -6.30 15.65
CA ASN A 21 -15.11 -6.70 15.75
C ASN A 21 -15.32 -8.20 15.52
N LEU A 22 -14.53 -8.84 14.64
CA LEU A 22 -14.57 -10.30 14.48
C LEU A 22 -14.01 -11.02 15.73
N ALA A 23 -13.00 -10.46 16.41
CA ALA A 23 -12.50 -11.04 17.66
C ALA A 23 -13.54 -10.92 18.79
N ALA A 24 -14.18 -9.75 18.92
CA ALA A 24 -15.26 -9.53 19.88
C ALA A 24 -16.46 -10.46 19.63
N GLU A 25 -16.84 -10.67 18.37
CA GLU A 25 -17.92 -11.59 17.99
C GLU A 25 -17.58 -13.07 18.28
N TYR A 26 -16.31 -13.50 18.16
CA TYR A 26 -15.89 -14.84 18.63
C TYR A 26 -15.92 -14.94 20.17
N ALA A 27 -15.46 -13.91 20.89
CA ALA A 27 -15.47 -13.88 22.35
C ALA A 27 -16.91 -13.88 22.92
N ARG A 28 -17.84 -13.17 22.27
CA ARG A 28 -19.29 -13.18 22.55
C ARG A 28 -19.91 -14.57 22.39
N ARG A 29 -19.39 -15.39 21.47
CA ARG A 29 -19.77 -16.81 21.29
C ARG A 29 -19.06 -17.77 22.25
N GLY A 30 -18.35 -17.25 23.25
CA GLY A 30 -17.70 -18.06 24.30
C GLY A 30 -16.33 -18.64 23.92
N LEU A 31 -15.78 -18.28 22.75
CA LEU A 31 -14.47 -18.75 22.31
C LEU A 31 -13.36 -17.93 22.95
N ARG A 32 -12.36 -18.59 23.56
CA ARG A 32 -11.17 -17.89 24.08
C ARG A 32 -10.40 -17.32 22.90
N THR A 33 -10.38 -16.00 22.78
CA THR A 33 -9.94 -15.29 21.57
C THR A 33 -8.77 -14.38 21.89
N LEU A 34 -7.70 -14.54 21.13
CA LEU A 34 -6.57 -13.62 21.11
C LEU A 34 -6.70 -12.69 19.89
N LEU A 35 -6.61 -11.40 20.10
CA LEU A 35 -6.28 -10.43 19.06
C LEU A 35 -4.80 -10.06 19.20
N VAL A 36 -4.05 -10.12 18.11
CA VAL A 36 -2.67 -9.62 18.06
C VAL A 36 -2.61 -8.45 17.11
N ASP A 37 -2.14 -7.31 17.60
CA ASP A 37 -1.83 -6.16 16.76
C ASP A 37 -0.34 -6.24 16.36
N VAL A 38 -0.04 -6.35 15.06
CA VAL A 38 1.34 -6.23 14.56
C VAL A 38 1.50 -5.02 13.62
N ASP A 39 0.55 -4.09 13.60
CA ASP A 39 0.73 -2.78 12.99
C ASP A 39 1.44 -1.85 13.99
N PRO A 40 2.62 -1.29 13.68
CA PRO A 40 3.29 -0.34 14.58
C PRO A 40 2.46 0.88 15.01
N GLN A 41 1.33 1.18 14.36
CA GLN A 41 0.39 2.24 14.78
C GLN A 41 -0.47 1.89 16.00
N SER A 42 -0.49 0.64 16.50
CA SER A 42 -1.24 0.21 17.70
C SER A 42 -2.75 0.56 17.68
N HIS A 43 -3.36 0.47 16.49
CA HIS A 43 -4.76 0.83 16.30
C HIS A 43 -5.73 -0.10 17.05
N CYS A 44 -5.36 -1.36 17.33
CA CYS A 44 -6.20 -2.24 18.16
C CYS A 44 -6.21 -1.79 19.62
N ALA A 45 -5.09 -1.29 20.16
CA ALA A 45 -5.04 -0.81 21.54
C ALA A 45 -5.97 0.41 21.72
N ALA A 46 -5.85 1.40 20.83
CA ALA A 46 -6.73 2.57 20.83
C ALA A 46 -8.22 2.18 20.63
N GLY A 47 -8.50 1.31 19.67
CA GLY A 47 -9.87 0.86 19.35
C GLY A 47 -10.52 -0.07 20.39
N LEU A 48 -9.76 -0.52 21.40
CA LEU A 48 -10.23 -1.33 22.54
C LEU A 48 -9.93 -0.66 23.90
N GLY A 49 -9.68 0.65 23.90
CA GLY A 49 -9.54 1.44 25.12
C GLY A 49 -8.27 1.17 25.95
N VAL A 50 -7.32 0.39 25.42
CA VAL A 50 -6.06 0.09 26.09
C VAL A 50 -5.13 1.32 26.00
N PRO A 51 -4.73 1.92 27.14
CA PRO A 51 -3.92 3.14 27.14
C PRO A 51 -2.47 2.84 26.73
N GLU A 52 -2.03 3.25 25.53
CA GLU A 52 -0.70 2.96 24.98
C GLU A 52 0.45 3.26 25.97
N HIS A 53 0.33 4.35 26.73
CA HIS A 53 1.33 4.76 27.74
C HIS A 53 1.51 3.78 28.92
N ARG A 54 0.71 2.72 29.02
CA ARG A 54 0.84 1.63 30.01
C ARG A 54 1.30 0.31 29.39
N ILE A 55 1.52 0.24 28.08
CA ILE A 55 2.00 -0.97 27.40
C ILE A 55 3.51 -1.08 27.64
N GLU A 56 3.88 -1.60 28.81
CA GLU A 56 5.28 -1.81 29.20
C GLU A 56 5.96 -2.91 28.38
N TYR A 57 5.19 -3.91 27.94
CA TYR A 57 5.65 -5.03 27.12
C TYR A 57 4.68 -5.25 25.95
N SER A 58 5.20 -5.27 24.72
CA SER A 58 4.41 -5.38 23.49
C SER A 58 4.75 -6.64 22.71
N VAL A 59 3.95 -6.98 21.68
CA VAL A 59 4.25 -8.11 20.79
C VAL A 59 5.64 -8.00 20.15
N GLY A 60 6.15 -6.78 19.93
CA GLY A 60 7.49 -6.55 19.42
C GLY A 60 8.59 -6.99 20.39
N ASP A 61 8.39 -6.74 21.69
CA ASP A 61 9.30 -7.18 22.74
C ASP A 61 9.25 -8.71 22.90
N ALA A 62 8.05 -9.30 22.83
CA ALA A 62 7.86 -10.75 22.84
C ALA A 62 8.47 -11.43 21.60
N MET A 63 8.37 -10.81 20.42
CA MET A 63 9.03 -11.29 19.20
C MET A 63 10.56 -11.14 19.25
N LEU A 64 11.11 -10.25 20.10
CA LEU A 64 12.56 -10.10 20.31
C LEU A 64 13.14 -11.01 21.40
N ALA A 65 12.33 -11.42 22.39
CA ALA A 65 12.78 -12.18 23.55
C ALA A 65 13.29 -13.59 23.22
N ASP A 66 14.00 -14.23 24.15
CA ASP A 66 14.39 -15.63 24.00
C ASP A 66 13.17 -16.56 24.19
N LEU A 67 12.53 -16.91 23.08
CA LEU A 67 11.38 -17.80 23.01
C LEU A 67 11.74 -19.29 23.25
N SER A 68 12.97 -19.63 23.64
CA SER A 68 13.29 -20.94 24.21
C SER A 68 13.00 -21.02 25.72
N VAL A 69 12.83 -19.87 26.37
CA VAL A 69 12.51 -19.73 27.80
C VAL A 69 11.00 -19.52 27.97
N PRO A 70 10.33 -20.17 28.94
CA PRO A 70 8.93 -19.87 29.26
C PRO A 70 8.74 -18.41 29.69
N PHE A 71 7.96 -17.64 28.94
CA PHE A 71 7.55 -16.29 29.31
C PHE A 71 6.15 -16.28 29.94
N GLU A 72 5.89 -15.29 30.80
CA GLU A 72 4.61 -15.18 31.49
C GLU A 72 3.57 -14.50 30.58
N ARG A 73 2.54 -15.23 30.14
CA ARG A 73 1.48 -14.73 29.24
C ARG A 73 0.90 -13.38 29.68
N THR A 74 0.70 -13.22 30.99
CA THR A 74 0.04 -12.10 31.67
C THR A 74 0.81 -10.78 31.60
N THR A 75 2.08 -10.76 31.18
CA THR A 75 2.81 -9.50 30.92
C THR A 75 2.60 -8.97 29.49
N LEU A 76 2.21 -9.84 28.55
CA LEU A 76 2.00 -9.50 27.14
C LEU A 76 0.54 -9.15 26.81
N VAL A 77 -0.42 -9.78 27.50
CA VAL A 77 -1.85 -9.70 27.10
C VAL A 77 -2.71 -8.87 28.04
N TRP A 78 -3.62 -8.11 27.46
CA TRP A 78 -4.62 -7.29 28.14
C TRP A 78 -6.00 -7.94 27.96
N GLU A 79 -6.67 -8.33 29.04
CA GLU A 79 -8.09 -8.70 28.99
C GLU A 79 -8.91 -7.44 28.71
N VAL A 80 -9.40 -7.28 27.48
CA VAL A 80 -10.18 -6.10 27.05
C VAL A 80 -11.67 -6.35 27.16
N ALA A 81 -12.10 -7.61 27.00
CA ALA A 81 -13.46 -8.06 27.26
C ALA A 81 -13.43 -9.54 27.66
N ARG A 82 -14.56 -10.06 28.18
CA ARG A 82 -14.66 -11.46 28.59
C ARG A 82 -14.35 -12.40 27.41
N ASN A 83 -13.38 -13.29 27.58
CA ASN A 83 -12.84 -14.20 26.56
C ASN A 83 -12.07 -13.50 25.42
N LEU A 84 -11.77 -12.20 25.51
CA LEU A 84 -11.00 -11.45 24.52
C LEU A 84 -9.75 -10.84 25.16
N ASP A 85 -8.60 -11.41 24.83
CA ASP A 85 -7.29 -10.85 25.17
C ASP A 85 -6.68 -10.13 23.96
N LEU A 86 -6.08 -8.96 24.17
CA LEU A 86 -5.27 -8.24 23.19
C LEU A 86 -3.78 -8.39 23.54
N ALA A 87 -2.96 -8.85 22.58
CA ALA A 87 -1.51 -8.67 22.59
C ALA A 87 -1.16 -7.47 21.69
N PRO A 88 -0.90 -6.27 22.26
CA PRO A 88 -0.78 -5.05 21.48
C PRO A 88 0.64 -4.82 20.93
N SER A 89 0.71 -4.03 19.87
CA SER A 89 1.94 -3.38 19.38
C SER A 89 2.18 -2.04 20.09
N THR A 90 3.30 -1.40 19.79
CA THR A 90 3.55 0.03 20.07
C THR A 90 4.36 0.62 18.92
N MET A 91 4.45 1.96 18.85
CA MET A 91 5.32 2.67 17.89
C MET A 91 6.80 2.25 17.91
N ARG A 92 7.25 1.52 18.94
CA ARG A 92 8.60 0.92 19.00
C ARG A 92 8.78 -0.18 17.96
N LEU A 93 7.71 -0.90 17.59
CA LEU A 93 7.72 -2.02 16.63
C LEU A 93 8.26 -1.60 15.25
N ALA A 94 7.97 -0.38 14.78
CA ALA A 94 8.51 0.14 13.52
C ALA A 94 10.05 0.26 13.52
N ARG A 95 10.67 0.51 14.68
CA ARG A 95 12.14 0.52 14.83
C ARG A 95 12.72 -0.89 14.92
N MET A 96 11.92 -1.86 15.36
CA MET A 96 12.30 -3.27 15.42
C MET A 96 12.24 -3.92 14.03
N GLU A 97 11.25 -3.56 13.19
CA GLU A 97 11.10 -4.00 11.79
C GLU A 97 12.02 -3.24 10.81
N ALA A 98 12.55 -2.07 11.17
CA ALA A 98 13.43 -1.33 10.28
C ALA A 98 14.65 -2.18 9.83
N PRO A 99 15.20 -1.99 8.61
CA PRO A 99 16.45 -2.64 8.21
C PRO A 99 17.59 -2.28 9.17
N GLY A 100 18.18 -3.29 9.83
CA GLY A 100 19.15 -3.09 10.91
C GLY A 100 18.54 -2.86 12.30
N GLY A 101 17.23 -2.99 12.44
CA GLY A 101 16.52 -3.13 13.72
C GLY A 101 16.58 -4.58 14.23
N GLY A 102 16.37 -4.77 15.53
CA GLY A 102 16.62 -6.06 16.20
C GLY A 102 15.88 -7.27 15.62
N LEU A 103 14.67 -7.12 15.05
CA LEU A 103 13.98 -8.25 14.43
C LEU A 103 14.68 -8.69 13.14
N HIS A 104 15.40 -7.80 12.45
CA HIS A 104 16.18 -8.15 11.26
C HIS A 104 17.48 -8.91 11.58
N GLU A 105 18.01 -8.79 12.80
CA GLU A 105 19.25 -9.44 13.23
C GLU A 105 19.05 -10.90 13.68
N LEU A 106 17.82 -11.27 14.07
CA LEU A 106 17.49 -12.63 14.52
C LEU A 106 17.58 -13.66 13.37
N PRO A 107 18.23 -14.82 13.57
CA PRO A 107 18.31 -15.88 12.55
C PRO A 107 16.94 -16.42 12.12
N ASP A 108 15.99 -16.51 13.07
CA ASP A 108 14.62 -17.01 12.88
C ASP A 108 13.59 -15.88 12.72
N ARG A 109 14.03 -14.68 12.31
CA ARG A 109 13.20 -13.48 12.09
C ARG A 109 11.92 -13.70 11.28
N ASP A 110 11.90 -14.72 10.42
CA ASP A 110 10.80 -15.03 9.51
C ASP A 110 9.64 -15.80 10.17
N ARG A 111 9.82 -16.30 11.40
CA ARG A 111 8.83 -17.14 12.12
C ARG A 111 8.61 -16.76 13.59
N ARG A 112 9.19 -15.65 14.06
CA ARG A 112 9.11 -15.19 15.47
C ARG A 112 7.69 -15.19 16.01
N LEU A 113 6.73 -14.72 15.21
CA LEU A 113 5.32 -14.71 15.61
C LEU A 113 4.68 -16.11 15.62
N GLU A 114 5.11 -17.03 14.75
CA GLU A 114 4.65 -18.43 14.79
C GLU A 114 5.15 -19.13 16.05
N THR A 115 6.42 -18.92 16.42
CA THR A 115 7.00 -19.42 17.68
C THR A 115 6.30 -18.81 18.92
N LEU A 116 6.03 -17.50 18.91
CA LEU A 116 5.31 -16.81 19.98
C LEU A 116 3.87 -17.33 20.13
N LEU A 117 3.14 -17.44 19.02
CA LEU A 117 1.78 -17.99 19.02
C LEU A 117 1.74 -19.48 19.36
N GLY A 118 2.80 -20.25 19.12
CA GLY A 118 2.93 -21.63 19.57
C GLY A 118 2.82 -21.78 21.09
N HIS A 119 3.46 -20.87 21.84
CA HIS A 119 3.40 -20.84 23.31
C HIS A 119 2.02 -20.39 23.83
N LEU A 120 1.35 -19.48 23.11
CA LEU A 120 0.03 -18.97 23.47
C LEU A 120 -1.12 -19.93 23.10
N ALA A 121 -0.92 -20.82 22.13
CA ALA A 121 -1.94 -21.69 21.57
C ALA A 121 -2.80 -22.53 22.54
N PRO A 122 -2.30 -23.01 23.71
CA PRO A 122 -3.14 -23.72 24.69
C PRO A 122 -4.22 -22.85 25.35
N ALA A 123 -3.98 -21.54 25.46
CA ALA A 123 -4.90 -20.61 26.11
C ALA A 123 -6.09 -20.20 25.21
N TYR A 124 -6.00 -20.39 23.88
CA TYR A 124 -6.94 -19.79 22.93
C TYR A 124 -7.51 -20.76 21.87
N ASP A 125 -8.78 -20.57 21.57
CA ASP A 125 -9.55 -21.27 20.53
C ASP A 125 -9.49 -20.53 19.19
N ARG A 126 -9.36 -19.20 19.23
CA ARG A 126 -9.22 -18.30 18.08
C ARG A 126 -8.04 -17.34 18.26
N CYS A 127 -7.38 -17.00 17.16
CA CYS A 127 -6.44 -15.89 17.07
C CYS A 127 -6.72 -15.09 15.80
N LEU A 128 -6.83 -13.77 15.93
CA LEU A 128 -6.77 -12.83 14.81
C LEU A 128 -5.45 -12.04 14.88
N ILE A 129 -4.89 -11.71 13.72
CA ILE A 129 -3.69 -10.87 13.61
C ILE A 129 -4.01 -9.67 12.73
N ASP A 130 -4.02 -8.46 13.28
CA ASP A 130 -4.13 -7.23 12.48
C ASP A 130 -2.76 -6.86 11.91
N CYS A 131 -2.66 -6.81 10.59
CA CYS A 131 -1.38 -6.59 9.89
C CYS A 131 -1.21 -5.11 9.51
N PRO A 132 0.04 -4.60 9.41
CA PRO A 132 0.28 -3.24 8.94
C PRO A 132 -0.13 -3.05 7.46
N PRO A 133 -0.28 -1.80 6.99
CA PRO A 133 -0.39 -1.47 5.56
C PRO A 133 0.92 -1.72 4.78
N THR A 134 2.02 -2.09 5.43
CA THR A 134 3.27 -2.48 4.77
C THR A 134 3.30 -3.98 4.49
N ILE A 135 3.82 -4.38 3.33
CA ILE A 135 4.13 -5.78 3.04
C ILE A 135 5.61 -6.01 3.35
N GLY A 136 5.90 -6.08 4.65
CA GLY A 136 7.23 -6.23 5.24
C GLY A 136 7.43 -7.54 6.00
N LEU A 137 8.35 -7.52 6.96
CA LEU A 137 8.71 -8.66 7.82
C LEU A 137 7.59 -9.02 8.80
N LEU A 138 6.83 -8.04 9.29
CA LEU A 138 5.69 -8.25 10.19
C LEU A 138 4.54 -8.95 9.46
N THR A 139 4.20 -8.48 8.26
CA THR A 139 3.18 -9.12 7.40
C THR A 139 3.60 -10.53 6.96
N PHE A 140 4.90 -10.79 6.75
CA PHE A 140 5.39 -12.16 6.50
C PHE A 140 5.23 -13.05 7.74
N ASN A 141 5.58 -12.56 8.93
CA ASN A 141 5.38 -13.26 10.20
C ASN A 141 3.90 -13.59 10.46
N ALA A 142 3.00 -12.62 10.26
CA ALA A 142 1.56 -12.79 10.40
C ALA A 142 1.02 -13.87 9.46
N LEU A 143 1.38 -13.82 8.18
CA LEU A 143 0.95 -14.81 7.20
C LEU A 143 1.54 -16.21 7.47
N ARG A 144 2.79 -16.32 7.94
CA ARG A 144 3.36 -17.63 8.32
C ARG A 144 2.68 -18.23 9.55
N ALA A 145 2.38 -17.42 10.55
CA ALA A 145 1.76 -17.87 11.80
C ALA A 145 0.25 -18.18 11.64
N ALA A 146 -0.40 -17.59 10.63
CA ALA A 146 -1.76 -17.92 10.23
C ALA A 146 -1.83 -19.14 9.30
N ARG A 147 -3.04 -19.71 9.15
CA ARG A 147 -3.37 -20.69 8.10
C ARG A 147 -4.37 -20.14 7.08
N GLU A 148 -4.95 -19.00 7.41
CA GLU A 148 -6.08 -18.36 6.77
C GLU A 148 -5.79 -16.86 6.74
N ALA A 149 -6.19 -16.17 5.67
CA ALA A 149 -6.05 -14.72 5.60
C ALA A 149 -7.28 -14.08 4.97
N ILE A 150 -7.77 -13.03 5.61
CA ILE A 150 -8.87 -12.20 5.11
C ILE A 150 -8.26 -10.91 4.57
N ILE A 151 -8.74 -10.48 3.41
CA ILE A 151 -8.27 -9.30 2.69
C ILE A 151 -9.44 -8.31 2.61
N PRO A 152 -9.55 -7.34 3.54
CA PRO A 152 -10.56 -6.30 3.49
C PRO A 152 -10.36 -5.40 2.26
N VAL A 153 -11.38 -5.26 1.42
CA VAL A 153 -11.36 -4.47 0.18
C VAL A 153 -12.56 -3.52 0.18
N GLU A 154 -12.28 -2.22 0.23
CA GLU A 154 -13.31 -1.19 0.11
C GLU A 154 -14.06 -1.30 -1.24
N THR A 155 -15.33 -0.87 -1.33
CA THR A 155 -16.04 -0.78 -2.63
C THR A 155 -16.01 0.62 -3.25
N GLY A 156 -14.90 1.35 -3.11
CA GLY A 156 -14.69 2.70 -3.67
C GLY A 156 -14.11 2.70 -5.09
N TYR A 157 -14.14 3.84 -5.80
CA TYR A 157 -13.82 3.95 -7.25
C TYR A 157 -12.55 3.22 -7.74
N PHE A 158 -11.47 3.19 -6.95
CA PHE A 158 -10.20 2.53 -7.31
C PHE A 158 -10.07 1.07 -6.80
N ALA A 159 -11.13 0.52 -6.20
CA ALA A 159 -11.11 -0.78 -5.52
C ALA A 159 -10.68 -1.94 -6.40
N LEU A 160 -11.23 -2.07 -7.62
CA LEU A 160 -11.02 -3.28 -8.45
C LEU A 160 -9.54 -3.49 -8.79
N ARG A 161 -8.89 -2.47 -9.37
CA ARG A 161 -7.43 -2.46 -9.65
C ARG A 161 -6.57 -2.50 -8.38
N GLY A 162 -7.10 -1.96 -7.28
CA GLY A 162 -6.48 -2.11 -5.96
C GLY A 162 -6.44 -3.57 -5.52
N ALA A 163 -7.59 -4.24 -5.54
CA ALA A 163 -7.78 -5.62 -5.15
C ALA A 163 -6.97 -6.59 -6.01
N GLU A 164 -6.92 -6.41 -7.33
CA GLU A 164 -6.04 -7.15 -8.25
C GLU A 164 -4.59 -7.11 -7.77
N LYS A 165 -4.02 -5.90 -7.66
CA LYS A 165 -2.61 -5.69 -7.28
C LYS A 165 -2.30 -6.15 -5.84
N GLN A 166 -3.26 -6.00 -4.93
CA GLN A 166 -3.17 -6.46 -3.54
C GLN A 166 -3.17 -7.99 -3.47
N TRP A 167 -4.13 -8.64 -4.16
CA TRP A 167 -4.25 -10.09 -4.26
C TRP A 167 -2.98 -10.72 -4.81
N GLU A 168 -2.51 -10.27 -5.98
CA GLU A 168 -1.24 -10.74 -6.55
C GLU A 168 -0.07 -10.58 -5.56
N THR A 169 -0.01 -9.48 -4.83
CA THR A 169 1.13 -9.20 -3.94
C THR A 169 1.07 -10.06 -2.68
N ILE A 170 -0.12 -10.34 -2.16
CA ILE A 170 -0.32 -11.27 -1.04
C ILE A 170 -0.02 -12.71 -1.49
N GLN A 171 -0.47 -13.13 -2.69
CA GLN A 171 -0.11 -14.43 -3.27
C GLN A 171 1.40 -14.56 -3.52
N ARG A 172 2.08 -13.51 -4.00
CA ARG A 172 3.55 -13.44 -4.14
C ARG A 172 4.30 -13.54 -2.80
N VAL A 173 3.67 -13.19 -1.68
CA VAL A 173 4.23 -13.41 -0.33
C VAL A 173 3.98 -14.84 0.14
N ILE A 174 2.78 -15.37 -0.06
CA ILE A 174 2.41 -16.74 0.34
C ILE A 174 3.28 -17.79 -0.37
N GLY A 175 3.55 -17.60 -1.66
CA GLY A 175 4.49 -18.45 -2.41
C GLY A 175 5.92 -18.47 -1.82
N ARG A 176 6.33 -17.44 -1.07
CA ARG A 176 7.62 -17.40 -0.34
C ARG A 176 7.56 -18.02 1.05
N ILE A 177 6.37 -18.16 1.64
CA ILE A 177 6.18 -18.78 2.96
C ILE A 177 6.34 -20.31 2.86
N ASN A 178 6.13 -20.88 1.66
CA ASN A 178 6.16 -22.31 1.34
C ASN A 178 5.18 -23.15 2.18
N ARG A 179 3.97 -22.60 2.35
CA ARG A 179 2.84 -23.22 3.07
C ARG A 179 1.55 -22.81 2.36
N PRO A 180 0.59 -23.72 2.14
CA PRO A 180 -0.74 -23.34 1.68
C PRO A 180 -1.45 -22.49 2.75
N ILE A 181 -1.95 -21.31 2.35
CA ILE A 181 -2.72 -20.38 3.18
C ILE A 181 -4.04 -20.10 2.45
N ALA A 182 -5.16 -20.15 3.18
CA ALA A 182 -6.48 -19.93 2.60
C ALA A 182 -6.84 -18.44 2.58
N CYS A 183 -6.76 -17.81 1.41
CA CYS A 183 -6.97 -16.37 1.24
C CYS A 183 -8.36 -16.05 0.69
N HIS A 184 -9.07 -15.16 1.38
CA HIS A 184 -10.41 -14.73 0.98
C HIS A 184 -10.57 -13.20 1.04
N ILE A 185 -11.32 -12.63 0.10
CA ILE A 185 -11.58 -11.19 0.03
C ILE A 185 -12.88 -10.88 0.80
N LEU A 186 -12.81 -9.91 1.72
CA LEU A 186 -13.96 -9.36 2.42
C LEU A 186 -14.29 -7.97 1.85
N PRO A 187 -15.42 -7.77 1.15
CA PRO A 187 -15.86 -6.44 0.76
C PRO A 187 -16.22 -5.62 2.01
N THR A 188 -15.64 -4.43 2.14
CA THR A 188 -15.82 -3.51 3.27
C THR A 188 -16.21 -2.12 2.79
N LEU A 189 -16.64 -1.26 3.74
CA LEU A 189 -17.06 0.12 3.48
C LEU A 189 -18.12 0.23 2.37
N TYR A 190 -19.02 -0.76 2.32
CA TYR A 190 -20.03 -0.86 1.27
C TYR A 190 -21.22 0.05 1.58
N ASP A 191 -21.47 1.01 0.69
CA ASP A 191 -22.71 1.78 0.69
C ASP A 191 -23.72 1.14 -0.28
N PRO A 192 -24.82 0.53 0.21
CA PRO A 192 -25.85 -0.03 -0.66
C PRO A 192 -26.62 1.01 -1.47
N GLN A 193 -26.54 2.32 -1.14
CA GLN A 193 -27.20 3.39 -1.89
C GLN A 193 -26.38 3.89 -3.09
N SER A 194 -25.11 3.51 -3.19
CA SER A 194 -24.20 3.93 -4.27
C SER A 194 -24.21 2.95 -5.44
N GLU A 195 -24.71 3.37 -6.61
CA GLU A 195 -24.64 2.59 -7.86
C GLU A 195 -23.21 2.10 -8.14
N LEU A 196 -22.21 2.95 -7.90
CA LEU A 196 -20.79 2.61 -8.08
C LEU A 196 -20.33 1.50 -7.14
N ALA A 197 -20.77 1.51 -5.88
CA ALA A 197 -20.41 0.47 -4.91
C ALA A 197 -21.08 -0.87 -5.29
N GLN A 198 -22.31 -0.84 -5.80
CA GLN A 198 -23.01 -2.02 -6.33
C GLN A 198 -22.29 -2.61 -7.55
N ASP A 199 -21.93 -1.79 -8.54
CA ASP A 199 -21.18 -2.21 -9.73
C ASP A 199 -19.81 -2.80 -9.37
N ILE A 200 -19.10 -2.19 -8.42
CA ILE A 200 -17.79 -2.67 -7.93
C ILE A 200 -17.94 -3.98 -7.16
N LEU A 201 -18.93 -4.12 -6.28
CA LEU A 201 -19.22 -5.38 -5.59
C LEU A 201 -19.57 -6.49 -6.59
N ALA A 202 -20.33 -6.19 -7.64
CA ALA A 202 -20.62 -7.14 -8.72
C ALA A 202 -19.37 -7.51 -9.53
N ALA A 203 -18.47 -6.56 -9.80
CA ALA A 203 -17.20 -6.82 -10.48
C ALA A 203 -16.27 -7.70 -9.63
N LEU A 204 -16.09 -7.37 -8.34
CA LEU A 204 -15.32 -8.18 -7.38
C LEU A 204 -15.89 -9.60 -7.27
N ARG A 205 -17.23 -9.75 -7.22
CA ARG A 205 -17.90 -11.07 -7.17
C ARG A 205 -17.68 -11.93 -8.42
N ARG A 206 -17.64 -11.31 -9.61
CA ARG A 206 -17.32 -12.02 -10.87
C ARG A 206 -15.83 -12.41 -10.95
N GLN A 207 -14.94 -11.51 -10.55
CA GLN A 207 -13.48 -11.69 -10.71
C GLN A 207 -12.89 -12.66 -9.68
N PHE A 208 -13.30 -12.55 -8.43
CA PHE A 208 -12.79 -13.34 -7.30
C PHE A 208 -13.78 -14.44 -6.90
N ALA A 209 -14.45 -15.05 -7.88
CA ALA A 209 -15.38 -16.15 -7.65
C ALA A 209 -14.70 -17.31 -6.88
N GLY A 210 -15.34 -17.79 -5.81
CA GLY A 210 -14.77 -18.80 -4.91
C GLY A 210 -13.69 -18.30 -3.94
N GLN A 211 -13.25 -17.04 -4.04
CA GLN A 211 -12.28 -16.39 -3.13
C GLN A 211 -12.93 -15.25 -2.33
N ILE A 212 -13.94 -14.59 -2.90
CA ILE A 212 -14.71 -13.56 -2.22
C ILE A 212 -15.66 -14.17 -1.19
N LEU A 213 -15.75 -13.56 -0.01
CA LEU A 213 -16.74 -13.93 0.99
C LEU A 213 -18.14 -13.48 0.53
N PRO A 214 -19.20 -14.24 0.87
CA PRO A 214 -20.57 -13.82 0.56
C PRO A 214 -21.00 -12.60 1.41
N ILE A 215 -20.43 -12.50 2.61
CA ILE A 215 -20.66 -11.43 3.59
C ILE A 215 -19.95 -10.14 3.14
N VAL A 216 -20.57 -9.00 3.44
CA VAL A 216 -20.11 -7.65 3.10
C VAL A 216 -20.26 -6.77 4.33
N ILE A 217 -19.24 -5.98 4.68
CA ILE A 217 -19.32 -5.01 5.78
C ILE A 217 -19.72 -3.65 5.23
N ARG A 218 -20.87 -3.14 5.67
CA ARG A 218 -21.41 -1.85 5.24
C ARG A 218 -20.67 -0.67 5.86
N ASP A 219 -20.63 0.46 5.15
CA ASP A 219 -20.18 1.71 5.78
C ASP A 219 -21.26 2.22 6.73
N ARG A 220 -20.89 2.33 8.01
CA ARG A 220 -21.81 2.53 9.13
C ARG A 220 -21.17 3.44 10.19
N PRO A 221 -21.76 4.61 10.53
CA PRO A 221 -21.20 5.53 11.51
C PRO A 221 -20.87 4.89 12.86
N GLU A 222 -21.69 3.93 13.29
CA GLU A 222 -21.58 3.17 14.54
C GLU A 222 -20.21 2.48 14.70
N LEU A 223 -19.64 1.98 13.58
CA LEU A 223 -18.30 1.39 13.57
C LEU A 223 -17.20 2.40 13.92
N ARG A 224 -17.39 3.67 13.51
CA ARG A 224 -16.45 4.77 13.76
C ARG A 224 -16.60 5.30 15.17
N THR A 225 -17.83 5.42 15.65
CA THR A 225 -18.15 5.81 17.03
C THR A 225 -17.63 4.80 18.04
N ALA A 226 -17.81 3.48 17.81
CA ALA A 226 -17.30 2.43 18.68
C ALA A 226 -15.77 2.51 18.87
N VAL A 227 -15.01 2.60 17.78
CA VAL A 227 -13.55 2.79 17.81
C VAL A 227 -13.16 4.10 18.52
N SER A 228 -13.96 5.17 18.37
CA SER A 228 -13.73 6.46 19.04
C SER A 228 -14.03 6.43 20.54
N LEU A 229 -14.74 5.41 21.02
CA LEU A 229 -15.03 5.13 22.43
C LEU A 229 -14.09 4.05 23.03
N GLY A 230 -13.22 3.45 22.21
CA GLY A 230 -12.37 2.33 22.62
C GLY A 230 -13.15 1.03 22.85
N GLN A 231 -14.18 0.77 22.05
CA GLN A 231 -15.11 -0.36 22.20
C GLN A 231 -15.36 -1.09 20.87
N ALA A 232 -15.75 -2.35 20.94
CA ALA A 232 -16.29 -3.07 19.78
C ALA A 232 -17.72 -2.59 19.46
N VAL A 233 -18.14 -2.71 18.19
CA VAL A 233 -19.47 -2.24 17.76
C VAL A 233 -20.60 -3.03 18.42
N LEU A 234 -20.37 -4.30 18.81
CA LEU A 234 -21.35 -5.08 19.59
C LEU A 234 -21.57 -4.53 21.00
N GLU A 235 -20.60 -3.80 21.56
CA GLU A 235 -20.66 -3.22 22.90
C GLU A 235 -21.29 -1.82 22.85
N HIS A 236 -20.94 -1.05 21.81
CA HIS A 236 -21.46 0.29 21.58
C HIS A 236 -22.89 0.31 21.03
N ALA A 237 -23.20 -0.56 20.06
CA ALA A 237 -24.43 -0.55 19.28
C ALA A 237 -24.80 -1.98 18.79
N PRO A 238 -25.18 -2.90 19.70
CA PRO A 238 -25.43 -4.32 19.38
C PRO A 238 -26.49 -4.56 18.30
N ASP A 239 -27.55 -3.74 18.28
CA ASP A 239 -28.65 -3.84 17.31
C ASP A 239 -28.36 -3.12 15.98
N SER A 240 -27.13 -2.62 15.77
CA SER A 240 -26.75 -1.90 14.55
C SER A 240 -26.45 -2.84 13.38
N ASP A 241 -26.67 -2.32 12.17
CA ASP A 241 -26.24 -2.97 10.93
C ASP A 241 -24.75 -3.37 10.93
N GLY A 242 -23.88 -2.55 11.53
CA GLY A 242 -22.45 -2.83 11.63
C GLY A 242 -22.14 -4.02 12.55
N ALA A 243 -22.88 -4.16 13.65
CA ALA A 243 -22.79 -5.34 14.52
C ALA A 243 -23.35 -6.59 13.82
N ALA A 244 -24.48 -6.46 13.12
CA ALA A 244 -25.07 -7.56 12.35
C ALA A 244 -24.13 -8.08 11.24
N ASP A 245 -23.44 -7.19 10.52
CA ASP A 245 -22.49 -7.58 9.47
C ASP A 245 -21.31 -8.40 10.01
N TYR A 246 -20.76 -8.00 11.18
CA TYR A 246 -19.70 -8.78 11.83
C TYR A 246 -20.20 -10.06 12.50
N ALA A 247 -21.45 -10.09 12.98
CA ALA A 247 -22.06 -11.31 13.47
C ALA A 247 -22.20 -12.34 12.34
N HIS A 248 -22.75 -11.96 11.19
CA HIS A 248 -22.85 -12.83 10.01
C HIS A 248 -21.47 -13.28 9.50
N LEU A 249 -20.45 -12.43 9.58
CA LEU A 249 -19.06 -12.82 9.24
C LEU A 249 -18.52 -13.88 10.21
N ALA A 250 -18.75 -13.72 11.51
CA ALA A 250 -18.30 -14.65 12.55
C ALA A 250 -19.00 -16.01 12.44
N ASP A 251 -20.32 -16.04 12.23
CA ASP A 251 -21.09 -17.27 12.05
C ASP A 251 -20.66 -18.00 10.77
N TRP A 252 -20.58 -17.29 9.64
CA TRP A 252 -20.15 -17.89 8.37
C TRP A 252 -18.74 -18.49 8.46
N LEU A 253 -17.79 -17.79 9.11
CA LEU A 253 -16.43 -18.30 9.34
C LEU A 253 -16.37 -19.41 10.38
N MET A 254 -17.34 -19.55 11.29
CA MET A 254 -17.41 -20.69 12.21
C MET A 254 -17.89 -21.95 11.49
N ASP A 255 -18.89 -21.84 10.62
CA ASP A 255 -19.41 -22.95 9.81
C ASP A 255 -18.44 -23.35 8.67
N HIS A 256 -17.71 -22.39 8.11
CA HIS A 256 -16.81 -22.61 6.97
C HIS A 256 -15.34 -22.49 7.38
N GLN A 257 -14.61 -23.60 7.27
CA GLN A 257 -13.14 -23.57 7.24
C GLN A 257 -12.68 -23.10 5.86
N LEU A 258 -11.92 -22.01 5.82
CA LEU A 258 -11.37 -21.49 4.57
C LEU A 258 -10.37 -22.51 4.00
N LYS A 259 -10.57 -22.93 2.75
CA LYS A 259 -9.69 -23.90 2.08
C LYS A 259 -8.60 -23.17 1.28
N PRO A 260 -7.33 -23.63 1.31
CA PRO A 260 -6.31 -23.15 0.38
C PRO A 260 -6.68 -23.52 -1.05
N MET A 261 -6.48 -22.60 -2.00
CA MET A 261 -6.73 -22.85 -3.43
C MET A 261 -5.70 -23.79 -4.07
N LEU A 262 -4.51 -23.86 -3.49
CA LEU A 262 -3.40 -24.66 -3.99
C LEU A 262 -3.14 -25.81 -3.01
N GLU A 263 -3.45 -27.02 -3.43
CA GLU A 263 -2.62 -28.16 -3.08
C GLU A 263 -1.27 -27.94 -3.75
N ILE A 264 -0.37 -27.26 -3.03
CA ILE A 264 1.04 -27.24 -3.39
C ILE A 264 1.52 -28.68 -3.18
N GLU A 265 1.76 -29.41 -4.26
CA GLU A 265 2.59 -30.62 -4.20
C GLU A 265 3.97 -30.18 -3.70
N ILE A 266 4.18 -30.32 -2.39
CA ILE A 266 5.49 -30.15 -1.78
C ILE A 266 6.33 -31.32 -2.25
N VAL A 267 7.02 -31.13 -3.38
CA VAL A 267 8.08 -32.01 -3.85
C VAL A 267 9.16 -32.05 -2.77
N ARG A 268 9.03 -33.02 -1.88
CA ARG A 268 10.04 -33.34 -0.89
C ARG A 268 11.12 -34.12 -1.62
N ASP A 269 12.17 -33.43 -2.04
CA ASP A 269 13.39 -34.12 -2.45
C ASP A 269 13.82 -35.06 -1.31
N PRO A 270 14.03 -36.36 -1.59
CA PRO A 270 14.61 -37.26 -0.63
C PRO A 270 16.10 -36.95 -0.49
N GLU A 271 16.60 -37.05 0.75
CA GLU A 271 17.97 -36.73 1.17
C GLU A 271 18.28 -35.21 1.29
N GLY A 272 18.77 -34.80 2.46
CA GLY A 272 18.95 -33.40 2.81
C GLY A 272 20.40 -32.94 2.69
N ALA A 273 20.65 -31.91 1.88
CA ALA A 273 21.87 -31.11 1.90
C ALA A 273 21.56 -29.66 1.51
N GLU A 274 22.10 -28.68 2.24
CA GLU A 274 21.92 -27.27 1.91
C GLU A 274 22.80 -26.84 0.73
N ARG A 275 22.18 -26.23 -0.30
CA ARG A 275 22.76 -25.12 -1.08
C ARG A 275 21.71 -24.44 -1.96
N PRO A 276 21.65 -23.10 -2.01
CA PRO A 276 20.84 -22.42 -3.00
C PRO A 276 21.49 -22.57 -4.39
N ALA A 277 20.86 -23.32 -5.28
CA ALA A 277 21.25 -23.37 -6.68
C ALA A 277 21.02 -22.02 -7.35
N ALA A 278 21.94 -21.59 -8.22
CA ALA A 278 21.73 -20.38 -9.01
C ALA A 278 20.63 -20.60 -10.05
N ASN A 279 19.73 -19.63 -10.21
CA ASN A 279 18.65 -19.71 -11.22
C ASN A 279 19.25 -19.94 -12.62
N PRO A 280 18.78 -20.96 -13.36
CA PRO A 280 19.07 -21.04 -14.79
C PRO A 280 18.39 -19.86 -15.52
N PRO A 281 18.95 -19.37 -16.63
CA PRO A 281 18.33 -18.30 -17.41
C PRO A 281 17.00 -18.78 -18.01
N LEU A 282 15.97 -17.94 -17.93
CA LEU A 282 14.64 -18.23 -18.48
C LEU A 282 14.71 -18.40 -20.00
N ALA A 283 14.63 -19.65 -20.47
CA ALA A 283 14.44 -19.97 -21.86
C ALA A 283 13.05 -19.48 -22.33
N ARG A 284 12.98 -18.86 -23.50
CA ARG A 284 11.71 -18.53 -24.16
C ARG A 284 11.15 -19.78 -24.83
N SER A 285 10.05 -20.31 -24.30
CA SER A 285 9.22 -21.30 -24.98
C SER A 285 7.75 -20.90 -24.94
N THR A 286 7.26 -20.43 -26.09
CA THR A 286 5.93 -20.71 -26.64
C THR A 286 4.89 -21.35 -25.72
N ILE A 287 3.84 -20.58 -25.42
CA ILE A 287 2.51 -21.14 -25.16
C ILE A 287 1.80 -21.25 -26.51
N GLU A 288 1.53 -22.47 -26.96
CA GLU A 288 0.64 -22.73 -28.09
C GLU A 288 -0.83 -22.58 -27.66
N ALA A 289 -1.71 -22.21 -28.58
CA ALA A 289 -3.10 -21.90 -28.27
C ALA A 289 -3.95 -23.16 -28.07
N ALA A 290 -4.22 -23.52 -26.82
CA ALA A 290 -5.27 -24.47 -26.48
C ALA A 290 -6.65 -23.78 -26.57
N THR A 291 -7.37 -24.01 -27.67
CA THR A 291 -8.70 -23.44 -27.89
C THR A 291 -9.77 -24.18 -27.07
N ALA A 292 -10.35 -23.50 -26.08
CA ALA A 292 -11.60 -23.91 -25.46
C ALA A 292 -12.77 -23.26 -26.21
N ALA A 293 -13.53 -24.07 -26.95
CA ALA A 293 -14.84 -23.69 -27.49
C ALA A 293 -15.95 -24.03 -26.47
N ASP A 294 -17.20 -23.82 -26.87
CA ASP A 294 -18.41 -24.35 -26.23
C ASP A 294 -18.76 -23.79 -24.84
N ALA A 295 -18.85 -22.47 -24.78
CA ALA A 295 -19.92 -21.78 -24.05
C ALA A 295 -20.57 -20.76 -25.00
N GLU A 296 -21.90 -20.80 -25.17
CA GLU A 296 -22.58 -19.95 -26.16
C GLU A 296 -22.54 -18.46 -25.77
N PRO A 297 -22.17 -17.56 -26.68
CA PRO A 297 -21.93 -16.16 -26.37
C PRO A 297 -23.16 -15.27 -26.60
N ASP A 298 -24.31 -15.57 -25.98
CA ASP A 298 -25.46 -14.66 -26.03
C ASP A 298 -26.37 -14.75 -24.78
N ASP A 299 -25.97 -14.03 -23.73
CA ASP A 299 -26.89 -13.36 -22.80
C ASP A 299 -26.13 -12.25 -22.03
N LEU A 300 -26.80 -11.15 -21.68
CA LEU A 300 -26.28 -9.92 -21.02
C LEU A 300 -25.55 -8.86 -21.87
N ASP A 301 -25.41 -9.01 -23.19
CA ASP A 301 -24.94 -7.90 -24.02
C ASP A 301 -26.00 -6.77 -24.02
N GLY A 302 -25.58 -5.54 -23.74
CA GLY A 302 -26.48 -4.40 -23.45
C GLY A 302 -26.75 -4.10 -21.97
N THR A 303 -26.18 -4.85 -21.01
CA THR A 303 -26.23 -4.45 -19.59
C THR A 303 -25.19 -3.39 -19.23
N ARG A 304 -25.57 -2.41 -18.39
CA ARG A 304 -24.72 -1.27 -17.97
C ARG A 304 -23.38 -1.69 -17.34
N ALA A 305 -23.40 -2.77 -16.55
CA ALA A 305 -22.21 -3.38 -15.95
C ALA A 305 -21.33 -4.10 -16.98
N GLY A 306 -21.93 -4.68 -18.03
CA GLY A 306 -21.23 -5.22 -19.20
C GLY A 306 -20.50 -4.13 -19.97
N GLU A 307 -21.22 -3.04 -20.32
CA GLU A 307 -20.63 -1.85 -20.93
C GLU A 307 -19.47 -1.28 -20.11
N LEU A 308 -19.62 -1.12 -18.80
CA LEU A 308 -18.57 -0.58 -17.94
C LEU A 308 -17.33 -1.48 -17.95
N ALA A 309 -17.51 -2.80 -17.81
CA ALA A 309 -16.44 -3.79 -17.88
C ALA A 309 -15.83 -3.92 -19.29
N HIS A 310 -16.54 -3.54 -20.35
CA HIS A 310 -16.03 -3.49 -21.72
C HIS A 310 -15.23 -2.21 -21.98
N ARG A 311 -15.76 -1.03 -21.60
CA ARG A 311 -15.09 0.27 -21.72
C ARG A 311 -13.80 0.32 -20.89
N LEU A 312 -13.79 -0.25 -19.68
CA LEU A 312 -12.58 -0.41 -18.86
C LEU A 312 -11.51 -1.28 -19.53
N ARG A 313 -11.90 -2.25 -20.38
CA ARG A 313 -10.98 -3.12 -21.15
C ARG A 313 -10.51 -2.45 -22.46
N GLN A 314 -11.37 -1.73 -23.18
CA GLN A 314 -10.96 -0.96 -24.36
C GLN A 314 -9.94 0.13 -24.00
N LEU A 315 -10.16 0.86 -22.89
CA LEU A 315 -9.23 1.89 -22.40
C LEU A 315 -7.86 1.34 -21.98
N THR A 316 -7.71 0.03 -21.76
CA THR A 316 -6.40 -0.62 -21.54
C THR A 316 -5.76 -1.18 -22.81
N LEU A 317 -6.52 -1.45 -23.88
CA LEU A 317 -5.99 -1.97 -25.15
C LEU A 317 -5.54 -0.87 -26.12
N GLY A 318 -6.03 0.36 -25.98
CA GLY A 318 -5.62 1.50 -26.81
C GLY A 318 -4.15 1.91 -26.71
N ALA A 319 -3.38 1.35 -25.77
CA ALA A 319 -1.99 1.74 -25.51
C ALA A 319 -0.94 1.07 -26.42
N THR A 320 -1.30 0.05 -27.21
CA THR A 320 -0.34 -0.81 -27.93
C THR A 320 -0.30 -0.64 -29.46
N ALA A 321 -0.87 0.46 -30.01
CA ALA A 321 -1.21 0.52 -31.44
C ALA A 321 -0.77 1.77 -32.24
N THR A 322 0.32 2.46 -31.87
CA THR A 322 1.00 3.43 -32.78
C THR A 322 2.52 3.41 -32.62
N ALA A 323 3.21 2.49 -33.32
CA ALA A 323 4.67 2.46 -33.39
C ALA A 323 5.18 1.84 -34.72
N SER A 324 5.10 2.59 -35.82
CA SER A 324 5.75 2.23 -37.09
C SER A 324 6.01 3.47 -37.95
N ALA A 325 7.11 3.46 -38.69
CA ALA A 325 7.71 4.55 -39.49
C ALA A 325 8.19 5.80 -38.72
N ALA A 326 9.23 6.51 -39.14
CA ALA A 326 10.42 6.17 -39.94
C ALA A 326 11.47 7.31 -39.77
N ALA A 327 12.74 7.04 -40.06
CA ALA A 327 13.86 7.95 -39.82
C ALA A 327 13.85 9.26 -40.64
N ALA A 328 14.33 10.38 -40.04
CA ALA A 328 15.29 11.31 -40.65
C ALA A 328 15.83 12.40 -39.67
N THR A 329 17.15 12.59 -39.64
CA THR A 329 17.85 13.83 -39.17
C THR A 329 18.43 14.54 -40.40
N PRO A 330 18.33 15.89 -40.53
CA PRO A 330 19.43 16.80 -40.11
C PRO A 330 18.93 18.22 -39.68
N SER A 331 19.75 19.27 -39.48
CA SER A 331 20.95 19.49 -38.63
C SER A 331 21.31 21.01 -38.61
N VAL A 332 22.37 21.44 -37.87
CA VAL A 332 22.98 22.81 -37.82
C VAL A 332 22.07 23.98 -37.30
N SER A 333 22.53 25.17 -36.84
CA SER A 333 23.88 25.74 -36.59
C SER A 333 23.86 26.87 -35.53
N ALA A 334 25.05 27.25 -35.00
CA ALA A 334 25.56 28.60 -34.63
C ALA A 334 24.68 29.67 -33.90
N ALA A 335 25.21 30.55 -33.01
CA ALA A 335 26.53 30.69 -32.38
C ALA A 335 26.51 31.66 -31.16
N MET A 336 27.64 31.72 -30.42
CA MET A 336 28.00 32.66 -29.34
C MET A 336 28.47 34.05 -29.90
N PRO A 337 29.13 35.00 -29.16
CA PRO A 337 29.52 35.11 -27.74
C PRO A 337 29.19 36.47 -27.04
N LEU A 338 29.39 36.62 -25.72
CA LEU A 338 30.52 37.27 -24.99
C LEU A 338 30.03 37.50 -23.52
N ALA A 339 30.77 37.86 -22.45
CA ALA A 339 32.18 37.86 -21.98
C ALA A 339 32.15 38.48 -20.53
N VAL A 340 33.11 38.37 -19.59
CA VAL A 340 34.36 37.59 -19.35
C VAL A 340 34.65 37.63 -17.81
N ALA A 341 35.55 36.78 -17.28
CA ALA A 341 35.90 36.73 -15.84
C ALA A 341 37.42 36.86 -15.56
N PRO A 342 37.83 37.06 -14.29
CA PRO A 342 38.92 36.26 -13.68
C PRO A 342 38.49 35.71 -12.28
N ARG A 343 38.82 34.50 -11.80
CA ARG A 343 40.11 33.75 -11.66
C ARG A 343 41.09 34.44 -10.70
N ARG A 344 41.82 33.76 -9.79
CA ARG A 344 42.66 32.52 -9.84
C ARG A 344 42.75 31.89 -8.41
N GLU A 345 43.32 30.73 -8.06
CA GLU A 345 43.77 29.43 -8.65
C GLU A 345 43.90 28.42 -7.45
N ALA A 346 43.47 27.15 -7.54
CA ALA A 346 44.23 25.93 -7.94
C ALA A 346 45.47 25.62 -7.03
N VAL A 347 45.86 24.38 -6.68
CA VAL A 347 46.08 23.10 -7.42
C VAL A 347 46.21 21.95 -6.37
N ALA A 348 46.06 20.64 -6.61
CA ALA A 348 45.19 19.80 -7.46
C ALA A 348 45.46 18.31 -7.15
N GLY A 349 44.53 17.41 -7.51
CA GLY A 349 44.76 15.95 -7.58
C GLY A 349 43.81 15.34 -8.61
N ARG A 350 44.30 14.50 -9.53
CA ARG A 350 43.54 14.01 -10.70
C ARG A 350 43.42 12.49 -10.74
N ALA A 351 42.20 12.00 -10.97
CA ALA A 351 41.93 10.70 -11.61
C ALA A 351 40.59 10.76 -12.37
N ALA A 352 40.52 10.08 -13.52
CA ALA A 352 39.33 9.73 -14.32
C ALA A 352 38.14 10.72 -14.39
N VAL A 353 37.98 11.40 -15.53
CA VAL A 353 36.71 12.05 -15.89
C VAL A 353 35.68 10.99 -16.29
N ARG A 354 34.49 11.04 -15.70
CA ARG A 354 33.24 10.58 -16.31
C ARG A 354 32.35 11.81 -16.52
N GLU A 355 31.52 11.79 -17.55
CA GLU A 355 30.63 12.91 -17.89
C GLU A 355 29.48 13.03 -16.88
N SER A 356 29.14 14.27 -16.48
CA SER A 356 28.19 14.55 -15.39
C SER A 356 26.83 15.03 -15.91
N PRO A 357 25.70 14.42 -15.51
CA PRO A 357 24.37 14.78 -16.01
C PRO A 357 23.74 15.92 -15.20
N THR A 358 23.81 17.17 -15.69
CA THR A 358 23.37 18.37 -14.93
C THR A 358 22.40 19.30 -15.70
N HIS A 359 21.72 18.81 -16.74
CA HIS A 359 20.83 19.64 -17.58
C HIS A 359 19.39 19.11 -17.73
N VAL A 360 18.88 18.37 -16.75
CA VAL A 360 17.50 17.81 -16.76
C VAL A 360 16.49 18.64 -15.93
N TYR A 361 16.91 19.21 -14.81
CA TYR A 361 16.00 19.80 -13.80
C TYR A 361 15.74 21.31 -14.00
N GLY A 362 14.90 21.89 -13.14
CA GLY A 362 14.49 23.30 -13.16
C GLY A 362 13.22 23.57 -13.97
N VAL A 363 12.94 24.87 -14.19
CA VAL A 363 11.75 25.35 -14.91
C VAL A 363 12.06 25.66 -16.38
N ARG A 364 11.16 25.27 -17.29
CA ARG A 364 11.34 25.36 -18.76
C ARG A 364 10.02 25.70 -19.45
N GLN A 365 10.09 26.42 -20.57
CA GLN A 365 8.91 26.71 -21.39
C GLN A 365 8.74 25.66 -22.48
N THR A 366 7.48 25.29 -22.76
CA THR A 366 7.11 24.33 -23.81
C THR A 366 5.89 24.85 -24.58
N SER A 367 5.62 24.29 -25.76
CA SER A 367 4.41 24.60 -26.54
C SER A 367 3.08 24.21 -25.87
N ARG A 368 3.11 23.50 -24.73
CA ARG A 368 1.93 23.12 -23.94
C ARG A 368 1.75 23.94 -22.65
N GLY A 369 2.75 24.75 -22.27
CA GLY A 369 2.82 25.48 -21.00
C GLY A 369 4.23 25.44 -20.39
N VAL A 370 4.36 25.90 -19.15
CA VAL A 370 5.61 25.88 -18.37
C VAL A 370 5.76 24.50 -17.72
N LEU A 371 6.83 23.79 -18.07
CA LEU A 371 7.24 22.54 -17.45
C LEU A 371 8.15 22.83 -16.25
N PHE A 372 7.81 22.32 -15.08
CA PHE A 372 8.70 22.26 -13.92
C PHE A 372 9.20 20.82 -13.77
N VAL A 373 10.51 20.62 -13.61
CA VAL A 373 11.12 19.30 -13.40
C VAL A 373 12.04 19.34 -12.19
N GLN A 374 11.90 18.40 -11.27
CA GLN A 374 12.74 18.26 -10.07
C GLN A 374 13.21 16.81 -9.94
N PRO A 375 14.44 16.55 -9.47
CA PRO A 375 14.89 15.18 -9.20
C PRO A 375 14.07 14.59 -8.06
N ASN A 376 13.63 13.35 -8.21
CA ASN A 376 12.88 12.61 -7.21
C ASN A 376 12.98 11.11 -7.49
N ASP A 377 13.55 10.35 -6.56
CA ASP A 377 13.59 8.88 -6.57
C ASP A 377 12.29 8.25 -6.02
N GLY A 378 11.30 9.09 -5.69
CA GLY A 378 10.02 8.71 -5.10
C GLY A 378 9.95 8.96 -3.59
N SER A 379 11.05 9.38 -2.95
CA SER A 379 11.11 9.64 -1.51
C SER A 379 10.37 10.91 -1.05
N HIS A 380 10.21 11.90 -1.93
CA HIS A 380 9.69 13.23 -1.57
C HIS A 380 8.39 13.59 -2.30
N ARG A 381 7.46 14.27 -1.62
CA ARG A 381 6.31 14.90 -2.29
C ARG A 381 6.66 16.34 -2.66
N ILE A 382 6.86 16.57 -3.95
CA ILE A 382 7.18 17.88 -4.52
C ILE A 382 5.92 18.48 -5.15
N ALA A 383 5.60 19.72 -4.80
CA ALA A 383 4.57 20.53 -5.43
C ALA A 383 5.12 21.91 -5.80
N VAL A 384 4.43 22.64 -6.69
CA VAL A 384 4.76 24.02 -7.07
C VAL A 384 3.59 24.95 -6.75
N ALA A 385 3.90 26.12 -6.18
CA ALA A 385 2.93 27.14 -5.82
C ALA A 385 3.46 28.53 -6.18
N GLY A 386 2.62 29.38 -6.76
CA GLY A 386 2.97 30.73 -7.19
C GLY A 386 1.74 31.57 -7.48
N ASP A 387 1.93 32.81 -7.91
CA ASP A 387 0.82 33.73 -8.23
C ASP A 387 -0.19 33.12 -9.25
N PHE A 388 0.30 32.39 -10.24
CA PHE A 388 -0.47 31.70 -11.28
C PHE A 388 -1.44 30.61 -10.78
N ASN A 389 -1.29 30.12 -9.54
CA ASN A 389 -2.23 29.21 -8.89
C ASN A 389 -2.65 29.72 -7.49
N HIS A 390 -2.60 31.05 -7.29
CA HIS A 390 -2.93 31.72 -6.03
C HIS A 390 -2.19 31.15 -4.81
N TRP A 391 -0.94 30.73 -5.02
CA TRP A 391 -0.07 30.06 -4.04
C TRP A 391 -0.66 28.73 -3.48
N THR A 392 -1.51 28.05 -4.25
CA THR A 392 -2.03 26.72 -3.92
C THR A 392 -1.06 25.63 -4.40
N PRO A 393 -0.54 24.73 -3.53
CA PRO A 393 0.41 23.70 -3.94
C PRO A 393 -0.16 22.72 -4.99
N LEU A 394 0.37 22.76 -6.21
CA LEU A 394 0.07 21.84 -7.30
C LEU A 394 1.13 20.72 -7.36
N PRO A 395 0.79 19.45 -7.11
CA PRO A 395 1.76 18.35 -7.11
C PRO A 395 2.47 18.16 -8.45
N LEU A 396 3.74 17.74 -8.39
CA LEU A 396 4.49 17.24 -9.54
C LEU A 396 4.34 15.72 -9.64
N GLU A 397 4.01 15.22 -10.83
CA GLU A 397 3.86 13.80 -11.13
C GLU A 397 5.23 13.12 -11.18
N HIS A 398 5.44 12.11 -10.33
CA HIS A 398 6.67 11.31 -10.32
C HIS A 398 6.73 10.36 -11.53
N GLN A 399 7.88 10.33 -12.20
CA GLN A 399 8.22 9.48 -13.33
C GLN A 399 9.37 8.55 -12.89
N PRO A 400 9.06 7.33 -12.38
CA PRO A 400 10.06 6.47 -11.73
C PRO A 400 11.22 6.08 -12.64
N ASP A 401 10.93 5.79 -13.91
CA ASP A 401 11.91 5.36 -14.92
C ASP A 401 12.96 6.43 -15.26
N LEU A 402 12.71 7.69 -14.85
CA LEU A 402 13.59 8.84 -15.09
C LEU A 402 14.14 9.48 -13.81
N GLY A 403 13.71 9.04 -12.62
CA GLY A 403 14.15 9.62 -11.34
C GLY A 403 13.77 11.09 -11.15
N VAL A 404 12.61 11.51 -11.67
CA VAL A 404 12.11 12.90 -11.57
C VAL A 404 10.67 12.98 -11.10
N SER A 405 10.25 14.16 -10.66
CA SER A 405 8.86 14.60 -10.66
C SER A 405 8.70 15.82 -11.56
N GLN A 406 7.59 15.91 -12.30
CA GLN A 406 7.32 17.01 -13.23
C GLN A 406 5.85 17.44 -13.31
N VAL A 407 5.58 18.69 -13.71
CA VAL A 407 4.23 19.17 -14.04
C VAL A 407 4.29 20.23 -15.14
N ILE A 408 3.28 20.26 -16.03
CA ILE A 408 3.10 21.34 -17.01
C ILE A 408 1.95 22.25 -16.54
N VAL A 409 2.25 23.52 -16.32
CA VAL A 409 1.28 24.54 -15.92
C VAL A 409 1.04 25.51 -17.07
N LYS A 410 -0.23 25.81 -17.38
CA LYS A 410 -0.59 26.89 -18.31
C LYS A 410 -0.56 28.21 -17.54
N MET A 411 0.26 29.14 -17.99
CA MET A 411 0.48 30.45 -17.38
C MET A 411 0.27 31.53 -18.43
N SER A 412 -0.28 32.67 -18.02
CA SER A 412 -0.37 33.86 -18.88
C SER A 412 1.03 34.42 -19.19
N PRO A 413 1.19 35.24 -20.25
CA PRO A 413 2.37 36.08 -20.39
C PRO A 413 2.53 37.06 -19.24
N GLY A 414 3.74 37.22 -18.72
CA GLY A 414 4.03 38.05 -17.55
C GLY A 414 5.26 37.59 -16.77
N SER A 415 5.65 38.34 -15.74
CA SER A 415 6.63 37.91 -14.75
C SER A 415 5.89 37.28 -13.57
N HIS A 416 6.31 36.08 -13.18
CA HIS A 416 5.63 35.21 -12.22
C HIS A 416 6.58 34.78 -11.11
N GLN A 417 6.10 34.80 -9.87
CA GLN A 417 6.81 34.34 -8.68
C GLN A 417 6.25 33.02 -8.18
N TYR A 418 7.14 32.12 -7.77
CA TYR A 418 6.80 30.78 -7.28
C TYR A 418 7.80 30.25 -6.26
N ARG A 419 7.39 29.18 -5.56
CA ARG A 419 8.21 28.34 -4.69
C ARG A 419 7.85 26.87 -4.92
N LEU A 420 8.77 25.99 -4.56
CA LEU A 420 8.48 24.58 -4.39
C LEU A 420 7.95 24.34 -2.98
N VAL A 421 7.10 23.32 -2.83
CA VAL A 421 6.65 22.81 -1.54
C VAL A 421 7.08 21.35 -1.49
N ILE A 422 8.15 21.08 -0.75
CA ILE A 422 8.75 19.74 -0.61
C ILE A 422 8.38 19.22 0.78
N ASP A 423 7.52 18.20 0.82
CA ASP A 423 6.94 17.63 2.04
C ASP A 423 6.37 18.68 3.01
N GLY A 424 5.73 19.70 2.45
CA GLY A 424 5.11 20.81 3.19
C GLY A 424 6.06 21.98 3.51
N ARG A 425 7.36 21.85 3.27
CA ARG A 425 8.34 22.94 3.45
C ARG A 425 8.45 23.79 2.18
N TRP A 426 8.29 25.10 2.35
CA TRP A 426 8.33 26.08 1.27
C TRP A 426 9.77 26.49 0.94
N THR A 427 10.25 26.19 -0.26
CA THR A 427 11.63 26.48 -0.70
C THR A 427 11.64 27.27 -2.02
N ALA A 428 12.65 28.12 -2.21
CA ALA A 428 12.99 28.56 -3.57
C ALA A 428 13.44 27.34 -4.39
N ASP A 429 13.20 27.35 -5.69
CA ASP A 429 13.67 26.31 -6.60
C ASP A 429 15.21 26.31 -6.63
N PRO A 430 15.88 25.23 -6.20
CA PRO A 430 17.34 25.17 -6.15
C PRO A 430 17.97 25.16 -7.55
N TYR A 431 17.20 24.88 -8.60
CA TYR A 431 17.62 24.87 -10.00
C TYR A 431 17.14 26.12 -10.78
N ASN A 432 16.71 27.18 -10.07
CA ASN A 432 16.46 28.50 -10.66
C ASN A 432 17.25 29.60 -9.93
N ASP A 433 18.19 30.20 -10.67
CA ASP A 433 19.03 31.30 -10.20
C ASP A 433 18.27 32.63 -10.06
N ARG A 434 17.17 32.82 -10.80
CA ARG A 434 16.37 34.05 -10.74
C ARG A 434 15.45 34.05 -9.54
N ARG A 435 15.67 34.98 -8.62
CA ARG A 435 14.97 35.08 -7.34
C ARG A 435 14.64 36.53 -6.99
N ALA A 436 13.57 36.72 -6.22
CA ALA A 436 13.14 37.99 -5.67
C ALA A 436 12.78 37.82 -4.18
N LEU A 437 13.03 38.85 -3.35
CA LEU A 437 12.63 38.83 -1.95
C LEU A 437 11.13 39.10 -1.82
N ASN A 438 10.46 38.33 -0.96
CA ASN A 438 9.05 38.50 -0.64
C ASN A 438 8.88 39.38 0.64
N PRO A 439 7.64 39.79 0.98
CA PRO A 439 7.39 40.67 2.13
C PRO A 439 7.80 40.12 3.51
N HIS A 440 8.13 38.82 3.61
CA HIS A 440 8.59 38.16 4.83
C HIS A 440 10.13 38.03 4.88
N GLY A 441 10.85 38.56 3.90
CA GLY A 441 12.31 38.51 3.81
C GLY A 441 12.87 37.21 3.21
N GLU A 442 12.01 36.28 2.79
CA GLU A 442 12.43 35.03 2.15
C GLU A 442 12.50 35.19 0.62
N ALA A 443 13.28 34.33 -0.05
CA ALA A 443 13.40 34.34 -1.51
C ALA A 443 12.30 33.51 -2.20
N ASN A 444 11.56 34.13 -3.10
CA ASN A 444 10.76 33.47 -4.14
C ASN A 444 11.62 33.25 -5.39
N SER A 445 11.34 32.19 -6.16
CA SER A 445 11.88 32.01 -7.51
C SER A 445 11.05 32.78 -8.54
N VAL A 446 11.67 33.23 -9.63
CA VAL A 446 11.05 34.09 -10.64
C VAL A 446 11.15 33.45 -12.03
N LEU A 447 10.08 33.58 -12.82
CA LEU A 447 9.98 33.14 -14.21
C LEU A 447 9.29 34.21 -15.05
N ASP A 448 9.83 34.57 -16.22
CA ASP A 448 9.13 35.43 -17.18
C ASP A 448 8.57 34.59 -18.33
N VAL A 449 7.25 34.59 -18.52
CA VAL A 449 6.55 33.95 -19.64
C VAL A 449 6.38 34.99 -20.75
N PRO A 450 6.92 34.77 -21.97
CA PRO A 450 6.85 35.74 -23.05
C PRO A 450 5.43 35.88 -23.60
N VAL A 451 5.13 37.04 -24.19
CA VAL A 451 3.88 37.24 -24.93
C VAL A 451 3.93 36.41 -26.20
N SER A 452 3.05 35.40 -26.26
CA SER A 452 2.82 34.60 -27.46
C SER A 452 2.34 35.50 -28.59
N GLN A 453 3.25 35.87 -29.51
CA GLN A 453 2.87 36.52 -30.75
C GLN A 453 2.08 35.51 -31.58
N ALA A 454 0.78 35.77 -31.75
CA ALA A 454 -0.06 34.98 -32.62
C ALA A 454 0.43 35.14 -34.07
N LEU A 455 1.04 34.10 -34.63
CA LEU A 455 1.23 33.98 -36.06
C LEU A 455 -0.12 33.59 -36.68
N SER A 456 -0.62 34.51 -37.51
CA SER A 456 -1.80 34.41 -38.37
C SER A 456 -1.63 33.38 -39.49
#